data_AF-A0A495R513-F1
#
_entry.id   AF-A0A495R513-F1
#
_cell.length_a   1.000
_cell.length_b   1.000
_cell.length_c   1.000
_cell.angle_alpha   90.00
_cell.angle_beta   90.00
_cell.angle_gamma   90.00
#
_symmetry.space_group_name_H-M   'P 1'
#
loop_
_entity.id
_entity.type
_entity.pdbx_description
1 polymer ?
#
loop_
_entity_poly.entity_id
_entity_poly.type
_entity_poly.pdbx_seq_one_letter_code
_entity_poly.pdbx_strand_id
1 'polypeptide(L)' 'MSWKEQTAFAIWGLGVIIVLRTLYDVFGVEGRELAIVAVVLFFGSFYGVFMPVWRRLSAE' A
#
# COMPACT_ATOMS: atom_id res chain seq x y z
N MET A 1 1.86 -10.13 -16.73
CA MET A 1 1.01 -9.46 -15.73
C MET A 1 -0.29 -9.10 -16.43
N SER A 2 -1.40 -9.68 -16.01
CA SER A 2 -2.75 -9.35 -16.50
C SER A 2 -3.07 -7.88 -16.21
N TRP A 3 -3.99 -7.28 -16.97
CA TRP A 3 -4.47 -5.93 -16.67
C TRP A 3 -5.12 -5.84 -15.28
N LYS A 4 -5.80 -6.92 -14.85
CA LYS A 4 -6.39 -7.03 -13.51
C LYS A 4 -5.31 -6.96 -12.42
N GLU A 5 -4.24 -7.70 -12.63
CA GLU A 5 -3.07 -7.74 -11.78
C GLU A 5 -2.38 -6.35 -11.72
N GLN A 6 -2.07 -5.75 -12.86
CA GLN A 6 -1.50 -4.38 -12.90
C GLN A 6 -2.39 -3.36 -12.17
N THR A 7 -3.71 -3.43 -12.39
CA THR A 7 -4.67 -2.55 -11.74
C THR A 7 -4.66 -2.73 -10.23
N ALA A 8 -4.64 -3.97 -9.74
CA ALA A 8 -4.57 -4.27 -8.31
C ALA A 8 -3.28 -3.74 -7.67
N PHE A 9 -2.15 -3.89 -8.37
CA PHE A 9 -0.87 -3.34 -7.91
C PHE A 9 -0.88 -1.81 -7.88
N ALA A 10 -1.40 -1.16 -8.92
CA ALA A 10 -1.52 0.28 -8.99
C ALA A 10 -2.42 0.85 -7.89
N ILE A 11 -3.58 0.23 -7.65
CA ILE A 11 -4.53 0.63 -6.58
C ILE A 11 -3.87 0.51 -5.21
N TRP A 12 -3.21 -0.62 -4.93
CA TRP A 12 -2.53 -0.81 -3.65
C TRP A 12 -1.41 0.23 -3.46
N GLY A 13 -0.54 0.42 -4.47
CA GLY A 13 0.56 1.39 -4.39
C GLY A 13 0.06 2.81 -4.20
N LEU A 14 -0.95 3.23 -4.96
CA LEU A 14 -1.62 4.54 -4.77
C LEU A 14 -2.22 4.67 -3.39
N GLY A 15 -2.88 3.63 -2.87
CA GLY A 15 -3.45 3.63 -1.53
C GLY A 15 -2.40 3.87 -0.44
N VAL A 16 -1.25 3.18 -0.50
CA VAL A 16 -0.14 3.39 0.44
C VAL A 16 0.39 4.82 0.33
N ILE A 17 0.61 5.33 -0.88
CA ILE A 17 1.11 6.69 -1.10
C ILE A 17 0.14 7.73 -0.54
N ILE A 18 -1.16 7.60 -0.81
CA ILE A 18 -2.19 8.52 -0.32
C ILE A 18 -2.19 8.55 1.21
N VAL A 19 -2.16 7.39 1.86
CA VAL A 19 -2.15 7.33 3.33
C VAL A 19 -0.90 7.99 3.90
N LEU A 20 0.29 7.74 3.33
CA LEU A 20 1.52 8.39 3.78
C LEU A 20 1.52 9.90 3.56
N ARG A 21 0.97 10.35 2.43
CA ARG A 21 0.78 11.77 2.16
C ARG A 21 -0.19 12.41 3.15
N THR A 22 -1.31 11.77 3.45
CA THR A 22 -2.24 12.28 4.46
C THR A 22 -1.58 12.38 5.83
N LEU A 23 -0.81 11.37 6.24
CA LEU A 23 -0.08 11.42 7.51
C LEU A 23 0.93 12.56 7.56
N TYR A 24 1.65 12.79 6.48
CA TYR A 24 2.61 13.88 6.38
C TYR A 24 1.92 15.26 6.28
N ASP A 25 1.07 15.47 5.28
CA ASP A 25 0.51 16.77 4.91
C ASP A 25 -0.63 17.23 5.84
N VAL A 26 -1.44 16.30 6.36
CA VAL A 26 -2.64 16.61 7.18
C VAL A 26 -2.37 16.45 8.67
N PHE A 27 -1.66 15.38 9.05
CA PHE A 27 -1.39 15.07 10.45
C PHE A 27 0.00 15.53 10.93
N GLY A 28 0.84 16.05 10.04
CA GLY A 28 2.18 16.56 10.41
C GLY A 28 3.10 15.46 10.95
N VAL A 29 2.89 14.21 10.57
CA VAL A 29 3.76 13.08 10.97
C VAL A 29 5.02 13.12 10.10
N GLU A 30 6.17 13.31 10.73
CA GLU A 30 7.43 13.53 10.00
C GLU A 30 8.60 12.68 10.53
N GLY A 31 9.70 12.70 9.77
CA GLY A 31 10.98 12.12 10.18
C GLY A 31 10.90 10.63 10.55
N ARG A 32 11.31 10.30 11.77
CA ARG A 32 11.38 8.91 12.24
C ARG A 32 10.01 8.25 12.37
N GLU A 33 9.00 8.98 12.82
CA GLU A 33 7.66 8.43 13.00
C GLU A 33 7.05 8.06 11.66
N LEU A 34 7.16 8.96 10.66
CA LEU A 34 6.71 8.69 9.31
C LEU A 34 7.42 7.49 8.69
N ALA A 35 8.73 7.35 8.91
CA ALA A 35 9.49 6.20 8.42
C ALA A 35 9.02 4.87 9.04
N ILE A 36 8.75 4.85 10.35
CA ILE A 36 8.21 3.66 11.02
C ILE A 36 6.83 3.33 10.47
N VAL A 37 5.95 4.32 10.34
CA VAL A 37 4.60 4.10 9.80
C VAL A 37 4.67 3.64 8.35
N ALA A 38 5.56 4.18 7.53
CA ALA A 38 5.77 3.75 6.15
C ALA A 38 6.15 2.27 6.07
N VAL A 39 7.08 1.82 6.91
CA VAL A 39 7.49 0.41 6.97
C VAL A 39 6.31 -0.47 7.40
N VAL A 40 5.65 -0.13 8.51
CA VAL A 40 4.54 -0.93 9.05
C VAL A 40 3.36 -0.98 8.07
N LEU A 41 2.97 0.16 7.50
CA LEU A 41 1.88 0.27 6.53
C LEU A 41 2.20 -0.50 5.26
N PHE A 42 3.41 -0.35 4.72
CA PHE A 42 3.82 -1.03 3.50
C PHE A 42 3.78 -2.55 3.70
N PHE A 43 4.52 -3.08 4.67
CA PHE A 43 4.57 -4.53 4.87
C PHE A 43 3.23 -5.11 5.36
N GLY A 44 2.55 -4.42 6.27
CA GLY A 44 1.24 -4.84 6.78
C GLY A 44 0.19 -4.89 5.67
N SER A 45 0.07 -3.85 4.85
CA SER A 45 -0.88 -3.84 3.74
C SER A 45 -0.47 -4.78 2.60
N PHE A 46 0.84 -4.92 2.33
CA PHE A 46 1.32 -5.80 1.28
C PHE A 46 0.96 -7.26 1.56
N TYR A 47 1.27 -7.75 2.77
CA TYR A 47 0.99 -9.14 3.13
C TYR A 47 -0.45 -9.37 3.57
N GLY A 48 -1.07 -8.40 4.24
CA GLY A 48 -2.43 -8.52 4.79
C GLY A 48 -3.55 -8.27 3.77
N VAL A 49 -3.29 -7.50 2.72
CA VAL A 49 -4.32 -7.07 1.75
C VAL A 49 -3.93 -7.39 0.32
N PHE A 50 -2.80 -6.87 -0.16
CA PHE A 50 -2.42 -6.99 -1.56
C PHE A 50 -2.17 -8.43 -1.98
N MET A 51 -1.32 -9.17 -1.26
CA MET A 51 -0.97 -10.56 -1.59
C MET A 51 -2.19 -11.51 -1.65
N PRO A 52 -3.14 -11.48 -0.69
CA PRO A 52 -4.38 -12.25 -0.81
C PRO A 52 -5.21 -11.91 -2.05
N VAL A 53 -5.38 -10.63 -2.37
CA VAL A 53 -6.13 -10.18 -3.56
C VAL A 53 -5.42 -10.59 -4.84
N TRP A 54 -4.12 -10.34 -4.91
CA TRP A 54 -3.27 -10.70 -6.02
C TRP A 54 -3.34 -12.20 -6.34
N ARG A 55 -3.18 -13.06 -5.32
CA ARG A 55 -3.24 -14.52 -5.49
C ARG A 55 -4.57 -15.00 -6.04
N ARG A 56 -5.69 -14.37 -5.65
CA ARG A 56 -7.00 -14.69 -6.21
C ARG A 56 -7.10 -14.28 -7.68
N LEU A 57 -6.60 -13.09 -8.03
CA LEU A 57 -6.62 -12.60 -9.41
C LEU A 57 -5.70 -13.37 -10.35
N SER A 58 -4.55 -13.87 -9.86
CA SER A 58 -3.64 -14.70 -10.65
C SER A 58 -4.12 -16.15 -10.85
N ALA A 59 -5.10 -16.58 -10.05
CA ALA A 59 -5.69 -17.92 -10.15
C ALA A 59 -6.88 -17.97 -11.13
N GLU A 60 -7.37 -16.81 -11.58
CA GLU A 60 -8.37 -16.64 -12.64
C GLU A 60 -7.72 -16.55 -14.02
#